data_AF-A0A922S6S0-F1
#
_entry.id   AF-A0A922S6S0-F1
#
_cell.length_a   1.000
_cell.length_b   1.000
_cell.length_c   1.000
_cell.angle_alpha   90.00
_cell.angle_beta   90.00
_cell.angle_gamma   90.00
#
_symmetry.space_group_name_H-M   'P 1'
#
loop_
_entity.id
_entity.type
_entity.pdbx_description
1 polymer ?
#
loop_
_entity_poly.entity_id
_entity_poly.type
_entity_poly.pdbx_seq_one_letter_code
_entity_poly.pdbx_strand_id
1 'polypeptide(L)'
;MNVINNEEFKILKPSGSVLPNLYGLPKIHKPNIPLRPILSMRGSPTHELAKWLVKLLNSIRTNLCKFSLKDTFELIDFLGDINIKDKSLHSFDVNSLFTNVPLTKTVDFLCDYISKNFPLFPIPLPFLKELLLLCTANVQFTFDGEYFRQVDGVAMGSPLGPLLAEVFMSYVENMTSDLIGETTLYRRYMDDILIICDKDFDVYRLLDKLNGVQNDIVMTHESESNGQLAFLDILLSRRDDGTIRRSVYRKPTWTGQYLNFHSFVHCNTREV
;
A
#
# COMPACT_ATOMS: atom_id res chain seq x y z
N MET A 1 10.20 31.66 -4.58
CA MET A 1 10.94 30.39 -4.39
C MET A 1 11.00 29.68 -5.73
N ASN A 2 12.20 29.42 -6.27
CA ASN A 2 12.36 28.55 -7.43
C ASN A 2 12.46 27.11 -6.93
N VAL A 3 11.31 26.54 -6.60
CA VAL A 3 11.18 25.16 -6.08
C VAL A 3 11.62 24.16 -7.14
N ILE A 4 11.34 24.47 -8.40
CA ILE A 4 11.68 23.66 -9.56
C ILE A 4 12.55 24.45 -10.52
N ASN A 5 13.44 23.75 -11.22
CA ASN A 5 14.24 24.32 -12.30
C ASN A 5 13.49 24.28 -13.65
N ASN A 6 14.07 24.87 -14.70
CA ASN A 6 13.46 24.94 -16.03
C ASN A 6 13.26 23.56 -16.69
N GLU A 7 14.11 22.58 -16.38
CA GLU A 7 13.97 21.22 -16.92
C GLU A 7 12.83 20.49 -16.24
N GLU A 8 12.74 20.56 -14.92
CA GLU A 8 11.60 20.05 -14.14
C GLU A 8 10.30 20.69 -14.62
N PHE A 9 10.27 22.01 -14.81
CA PHE A 9 9.07 22.67 -15.35
C PHE A 9 8.65 22.10 -16.71
N LYS A 10 9.59 21.85 -17.63
CA LYS A 10 9.30 21.25 -18.94
C LYS A 10 8.75 19.82 -18.83
N ILE A 11 9.22 19.05 -17.84
CA ILE A 11 8.74 17.68 -17.59
C ILE A 11 7.34 17.69 -16.96
N LEU A 12 7.11 18.59 -16.00
CA LEU A 12 5.85 18.69 -15.26
C LEU A 12 4.74 19.33 -16.07
N LYS A 13 5.08 20.18 -17.04
CA LYS A 13 4.11 20.83 -17.92
C LYS A 13 3.45 19.78 -18.81
N PRO A 14 2.12 19.60 -18.73
CA PRO A 14 1.43 18.64 -19.60
C PRO A 14 1.54 19.07 -21.07
N SER A 15 1.80 18.09 -21.94
CA SER A 15 1.82 18.26 -23.40
C SER A 15 1.30 16.98 -24.05
N GLY A 16 0.27 17.09 -24.90
CA GLY A 16 -0.31 15.94 -25.60
C GLY A 16 -0.95 14.90 -24.68
N SER A 17 -1.74 15.35 -23.70
CA SER A 17 -2.30 14.46 -22.66
C SER A 17 -3.37 13.52 -23.20
N VAL A 18 -3.40 12.31 -22.63
CA VAL A 18 -4.41 11.28 -22.89
C VAL A 18 -5.27 11.12 -21.66
N LEU A 19 -6.57 10.94 -21.86
CA LEU A 19 -7.46 10.65 -20.75
C LEU A 19 -7.15 9.25 -20.18
N PRO A 20 -7.07 9.10 -18.84
CA PRO A 20 -6.90 7.78 -18.25
C PRO A 20 -7.93 6.76 -18.75
N ASN A 21 -7.51 5.51 -18.90
CA ASN A 21 -8.37 4.42 -19.35
C ASN A 21 -8.41 3.29 -18.32
N LEU A 22 -9.61 2.86 -17.94
CA LEU A 22 -9.81 1.77 -17.01
C LEU A 22 -9.67 0.42 -17.73
N TYR A 23 -9.02 -0.55 -17.10
CA TYR A 23 -8.97 -1.93 -17.55
C TYR A 23 -8.97 -2.89 -16.36
N GLY A 24 -9.33 -4.15 -16.60
CA GLY A 24 -9.41 -5.19 -15.57
C GLY A 24 -8.26 -6.18 -15.66
N LEU A 25 -7.61 -6.48 -14.54
CA LEU A 25 -6.69 -7.61 -14.41
C LEU A 25 -7.39 -8.80 -13.74
N PRO A 26 -7.43 -10.00 -14.35
CA PRO A 26 -8.12 -11.15 -13.77
C PRO A 26 -7.41 -11.67 -12.51
N LYS A 27 -8.14 -11.85 -11.41
CA LYS A 27 -7.64 -12.51 -10.20
C LYS A 27 -7.81 -14.03 -10.32
N ILE A 28 -6.96 -14.67 -11.13
CA ILE A 28 -7.03 -16.11 -11.47
C ILE A 28 -6.99 -17.08 -10.28
N HIS A 29 -6.56 -16.60 -9.11
CA HIS A 29 -6.47 -17.40 -7.89
C HIS A 29 -7.72 -17.31 -6.99
N LYS A 30 -8.76 -16.55 -7.40
CA LYS A 30 -10.03 -16.42 -6.65
C LYS A 30 -11.18 -17.11 -7.41
N PRO A 31 -12.17 -17.69 -6.70
CA PRO A 31 -13.38 -18.22 -7.34
C PRO A 31 -14.04 -17.17 -8.25
N ASN A 32 -14.57 -17.61 -9.38
CA ASN A 32 -15.20 -16.76 -10.41
C ASN A 32 -14.28 -15.71 -11.07
N ILE A 33 -12.97 -15.74 -10.81
CA ILE A 33 -11.94 -14.91 -11.47
C ILE A 33 -12.36 -13.43 -11.56
N PRO A 34 -12.64 -12.76 -10.43
CA PRO A 34 -13.05 -11.36 -10.44
C PRO A 34 -11.96 -10.47 -11.04
N LEU A 35 -12.36 -9.38 -11.70
CA LEU A 35 -11.44 -8.39 -12.23
C LEU A 35 -10.94 -7.45 -11.12
N ARG A 36 -9.65 -7.10 -11.17
CA ARG A 36 -9.06 -6.00 -10.43
C ARG A 36 -9.07 -4.77 -11.35
N PRO A 37 -9.88 -3.74 -11.09
CA PRO A 37 -9.87 -2.53 -11.89
C PRO A 37 -8.55 -1.77 -11.68
N ILE A 38 -7.90 -1.38 -12.78
CA ILE A 38 -6.68 -0.57 -12.79
C ILE A 38 -6.90 0.57 -13.77
N LEU A 39 -6.51 1.76 -13.35
CA LEU A 39 -6.55 2.97 -14.16
C LEU A 39 -5.18 3.24 -14.78
N SER A 40 -5.10 3.16 -16.11
CA SER A 40 -3.91 3.58 -16.83
C SER A 40 -3.81 5.10 -16.84
N MET A 41 -3.01 5.67 -15.92
CA MET A 41 -2.82 7.12 -15.81
C MET A 41 -1.63 7.65 -16.63
N ARG A 42 -0.94 6.79 -17.38
CA ARG A 42 0.24 7.19 -18.15
C ARG A 42 -0.14 8.19 -19.24
N GLY A 43 0.59 9.30 -19.32
CA GLY A 43 0.32 10.36 -20.28
C GLY A 43 -0.88 11.24 -19.92
N SER A 44 -1.52 11.02 -18.76
CA SER A 44 -2.52 11.95 -18.25
C SER A 44 -1.90 13.30 -17.85
N PRO A 45 -2.69 14.38 -17.79
CA PRO A 45 -2.17 15.72 -17.51
C PRO A 45 -1.39 15.83 -16.18
N THR A 46 -1.72 14.99 -15.21
CA THR A 46 -1.15 15.01 -13.86
C THR A 46 -0.12 13.90 -13.61
N HIS A 47 0.16 13.04 -14.61
CA HIS A 47 1.00 11.86 -14.41
C HIS A 47 2.42 12.20 -13.93
N GLU A 48 3.11 13.10 -14.63
CA GLU A 48 4.48 13.48 -14.27
C GLU A 48 4.52 14.33 -12.99
N LEU A 49 3.49 15.15 -12.75
CA LEU A 49 3.34 15.86 -11.48
C LEU A 49 3.19 14.89 -10.30
N ALA A 50 2.35 13.87 -10.41
CA ALA A 50 2.16 12.86 -9.39
C ALA A 50 3.48 12.12 -9.09
N LYS A 51 4.24 11.74 -10.14
CA LYS A 51 5.56 11.10 -9.96
C LYS A 51 6.58 12.02 -9.28
N TRP A 52 6.58 13.30 -9.60
CA TRP A 52 7.44 14.28 -8.95
C TRP A 52 7.06 14.48 -7.48
N LEU A 53 5.77 14.56 -7.16
CA LEU A 53 5.28 14.62 -5.78
C LEU A 53 5.69 13.38 -4.97
N VAL A 54 5.63 12.17 -5.56
CA VAL A 54 6.13 10.95 -4.89
C VAL A 54 7.61 11.06 -4.55
N LYS A 55 8.44 11.55 -5.47
CA LYS A 55 9.88 11.77 -5.21
C LYS A 55 10.10 12.78 -4.09
N LEU A 56 9.37 13.89 -4.12
CA LEU A 56 9.45 14.94 -3.11
C LEU A 56 9.05 14.45 -1.71
N LEU A 57 8.02 13.61 -1.64
CA LEU A 57 7.44 13.12 -0.38
C LEU A 57 8.07 11.82 0.13
N ASN A 58 8.99 11.21 -0.61
CA ASN A 58 9.53 9.90 -0.27
C ASN A 58 10.24 9.88 1.10
N SER A 59 11.03 10.91 1.42
CA SER A 59 11.69 11.00 2.74
C SER A 59 10.69 11.21 3.87
N ILE A 60 9.60 11.93 3.64
CA ILE A 60 8.52 12.10 4.61
C ILE A 60 7.80 10.76 4.82
N ARG A 61 7.50 10.05 3.73
CA ARG A 61 6.86 8.73 3.74
C ARG A 61 7.63 7.75 4.62
N THR A 62 8.95 7.63 4.45
CA THR A 62 9.78 6.71 5.23
C THR A 62 9.83 7.05 6.73
N ASN A 63 9.69 8.32 7.09
CA ASN A 63 9.66 8.75 8.51
C ASN A 63 8.26 8.58 9.14
N LEU A 64 7.21 8.81 8.35
CA LEU A 64 5.82 8.71 8.78
C LEU A 64 5.37 7.24 8.91
N CYS A 65 5.70 6.41 7.93
CA CYS A 65 5.15 5.07 7.77
C CYS A 65 6.00 4.00 8.46
N LYS A 66 6.16 4.11 9.78
CA LYS A 66 7.12 3.33 10.58
C LYS A 66 6.89 1.81 10.58
N PHE A 67 5.66 1.37 10.38
CA PHE A 67 5.31 -0.05 10.36
C PHE A 67 5.31 -0.63 8.95
N SER A 68 5.49 0.20 7.91
CA SER A 68 5.47 -0.24 6.52
C SER A 68 6.76 -0.98 6.17
N LEU A 69 6.60 -2.12 5.51
CA LEU A 69 7.67 -2.93 4.93
C LEU A 69 7.89 -2.50 3.49
N LYS A 70 9.16 -2.41 3.10
CA LYS A 70 9.57 -2.18 1.72
C LYS A 70 9.42 -3.44 0.87
N ASP A 71 9.76 -4.60 1.42
CA ASP A 71 9.74 -5.89 0.74
C ASP A 71 9.81 -7.05 1.75
N THR A 72 9.74 -8.28 1.22
CA THR A 72 9.83 -9.52 1.99
C THR A 72 11.20 -9.71 2.66
N PHE A 73 12.28 -9.13 2.11
CA PHE A 73 13.61 -9.29 2.70
C PHE A 73 13.71 -8.50 4.01
N GLU A 74 13.19 -7.28 4.04
CA GLU A 74 13.10 -6.49 5.28
C GLU A 74 12.28 -7.21 6.35
N LEU A 75 11.19 -7.89 5.95
CA LEU A 75 10.44 -8.73 6.89
C LEU A 75 11.31 -9.88 7.44
N ILE A 76 12.06 -10.57 6.59
CA ILE A 76 12.94 -11.68 7.01
C ILE A 76 13.97 -11.19 8.04
N ASP A 77 14.49 -9.97 7.88
CA ASP A 77 15.41 -9.36 8.82
C ASP A 77 14.72 -9.13 10.18
N PHE A 78 13.51 -8.56 10.22
CA PHE A 78 12.74 -8.41 11.46
C PHE A 78 12.42 -9.74 12.16
N LEU A 79 12.19 -10.81 11.39
CA LEU A 79 11.92 -12.13 11.93
C LEU A 79 13.19 -12.85 12.43
N GLY A 80 14.38 -12.35 12.09
CA GLY A 80 15.69 -12.94 12.38
C GLY A 80 15.84 -13.41 13.82
N ASP A 81 15.55 -12.50 14.76
CA ASP A 81 15.85 -12.67 16.18
C ASP A 81 14.65 -13.11 17.03
N ILE A 82 13.47 -13.31 16.40
CA ILE A 82 12.23 -13.57 17.14
C ILE A 82 12.08 -15.06 17.45
N ASN A 83 11.90 -15.38 18.73
CA ASN A 83 11.44 -16.68 19.20
C ASN A 83 9.92 -16.65 19.46
N ILE A 84 9.20 -17.60 18.88
CA ILE A 84 7.73 -17.66 18.90
C ILE A 84 7.16 -18.77 19.78
N LYS A 85 7.94 -19.49 20.60
CA LYS A 85 7.49 -20.65 21.40
C LYS A 85 6.18 -20.39 22.18
N ASP A 86 6.08 -19.21 22.79
CA ASP A 86 4.90 -18.77 23.55
C ASP A 86 4.15 -17.58 22.93
N LYS A 87 4.37 -17.36 21.64
CA LYS A 87 3.71 -16.32 20.84
C LYS A 87 2.67 -16.93 19.90
N SER A 88 1.67 -16.15 19.51
CA SER A 88 0.74 -16.44 18.41
C SER A 88 1.11 -15.64 17.15
N LEU A 89 0.76 -16.19 15.98
CA LEU A 89 0.96 -15.55 14.68
C LEU A 89 -0.41 -15.24 14.07
N HIS A 90 -0.58 -14.00 13.63
CA HIS A 90 -1.81 -13.53 13.00
C HIS A 90 -1.48 -12.68 11.77
N SER A 91 -2.39 -12.71 10.80
CA SER A 91 -2.39 -11.83 9.64
C SER A 91 -3.70 -11.05 9.59
N PHE A 92 -3.63 -9.76 9.28
CA PHE A 92 -4.79 -8.98 8.86
C PHE A 92 -4.65 -8.56 7.39
N ASP A 93 -5.76 -8.51 6.67
CA ASP A 93 -5.84 -8.01 5.29
C ASP A 93 -6.88 -6.89 5.19
N VAL A 94 -6.47 -5.72 4.67
CA VAL A 94 -7.34 -4.55 4.53
C VAL A 94 -8.17 -4.67 3.25
N ASN A 95 -9.49 -4.76 3.42
CA ASN A 95 -10.40 -4.87 2.27
C ASN A 95 -10.39 -3.60 1.42
N SER A 96 -10.04 -3.76 0.14
CA SER A 96 -10.14 -2.72 -0.89
C SER A 96 -9.49 -1.39 -0.50
N LEU A 97 -8.31 -1.45 0.12
CA LEU A 97 -7.59 -0.31 0.69
C LEU A 97 -7.68 0.96 -0.17
N PHE A 98 -7.25 0.91 -1.43
CA PHE A 98 -7.20 2.09 -2.31
C PHE A 98 -8.54 2.80 -2.50
N THR A 99 -9.64 2.06 -2.69
CA THR A 99 -10.96 2.67 -2.91
C THR A 99 -11.56 3.22 -1.61
N ASN A 100 -11.03 2.81 -0.47
CA ASN A 100 -11.52 3.19 0.86
C ASN A 100 -10.60 4.23 1.55
N VAL A 101 -9.60 4.77 0.86
CA VAL A 101 -8.77 5.86 1.40
C VAL A 101 -9.59 7.16 1.43
N PRO A 102 -9.90 7.74 2.61
CA PRO A 102 -10.57 9.03 2.70
C PRO A 102 -9.58 10.13 2.28
N LEU A 103 -9.65 10.53 1.01
CA LEU A 103 -8.59 11.30 0.35
C LEU A 103 -8.26 12.62 1.06
N THR A 104 -9.27 13.47 1.32
CA THR A 104 -9.04 14.79 1.94
C THR A 104 -8.44 14.66 3.33
N LYS A 105 -8.99 13.75 4.16
CA LYS A 105 -8.49 13.48 5.52
C LYS A 105 -7.04 12.98 5.51
N THR A 106 -6.70 12.15 4.53
CA THR A 106 -5.34 11.61 4.35
C THR A 106 -4.35 12.71 3.96
N VAL A 107 -4.73 13.58 3.03
CA VAL A 107 -3.90 14.72 2.61
C VAL A 107 -3.72 15.72 3.75
N ASP A 108 -4.77 15.99 4.53
CA ASP A 108 -4.70 16.88 5.69
C ASP A 108 -3.76 16.34 6.77
N PHE A 109 -3.89 15.05 7.08
CA PHE A 109 -2.98 14.38 8.01
C PHE A 109 -1.51 14.46 7.55
N LEU A 110 -1.24 14.25 6.26
CA LEU A 110 0.10 14.39 5.70
C LEU A 110 0.63 15.82 5.86
N CYS A 111 -0.16 16.83 5.50
CA CYS A 111 0.23 18.23 5.64
C CYS A 111 0.50 18.61 7.10
N ASP A 112 -0.34 18.16 8.04
CA ASP A 112 -0.13 18.38 9.48
C ASP A 112 1.16 17.73 9.98
N TYR A 113 1.44 16.51 9.53
CA TYR A 113 2.68 15.81 9.87
C TYR A 113 3.90 16.55 9.32
N ILE A 114 3.87 17.01 8.07
CA ILE A 114 4.94 17.81 7.47
C ILE A 114 5.14 19.11 8.24
N SER A 115 4.06 19.82 8.59
CA SER A 115 4.13 21.07 9.34
C SER A 115 4.86 20.93 10.68
N LYS A 116 4.67 19.79 11.36
CA LYS A 116 5.23 19.53 12.69
C LYS A 116 6.67 19.03 12.63
N ASN A 117 7.01 18.21 11.63
CA ASN A 117 8.28 17.48 11.61
C ASN A 117 9.28 18.00 10.56
N PHE A 118 8.82 18.78 9.57
CA PHE A 118 9.62 19.26 8.45
C PHE A 118 9.37 20.77 8.22
N PRO A 119 9.78 21.65 9.16
CA PRO A 119 9.53 23.09 9.06
C PRO A 119 10.21 23.77 7.86
N LEU A 120 11.22 23.13 7.28
CA LEU A 120 11.93 23.59 6.07
C LEU A 120 11.46 22.88 4.79
N PHE A 121 10.23 22.37 4.77
CA PHE A 121 9.67 21.74 3.57
C PHE A 121 9.66 22.75 2.39
N PRO A 122 10.10 22.36 1.19
CA PRO A 122 10.46 23.32 0.13
C PRO A 122 9.26 24.02 -0.53
N ILE A 123 8.02 23.58 -0.28
CA ILE A 123 6.81 24.22 -0.80
C ILE A 123 5.82 24.57 0.31
N PRO A 124 5.03 25.64 0.15
CA PRO A 124 3.94 25.94 1.08
C PRO A 124 2.93 24.80 1.16
N LEU A 125 2.51 24.43 2.38
CA LEU A 125 1.58 23.31 2.60
C LEU A 125 0.21 23.47 1.92
N PRO A 126 -0.41 24.66 1.87
CA PRO A 126 -1.65 24.84 1.10
C PRO A 126 -1.45 24.49 -0.39
N PHE A 127 -0.31 24.87 -0.95
CA PHE A 127 0.03 24.54 -2.34
C PHE A 127 0.31 23.04 -2.53
N LEU A 128 1.01 22.39 -1.59
CA LEU A 128 1.16 20.93 -1.62
C LEU A 128 -0.20 20.22 -1.63
N LYS A 129 -1.13 20.63 -0.75
CA LYS A 129 -2.47 20.07 -0.66
C LYS A 129 -3.22 20.21 -1.98
N GLU A 130 -3.19 21.38 -2.61
CA GLU A 130 -3.79 21.60 -3.93
C GLU A 130 -3.20 20.67 -4.99
N LEU A 131 -1.88 20.51 -5.04
CA LEU A 131 -1.22 19.64 -6.02
C LEU A 131 -1.57 18.16 -5.81
N LEU A 132 -1.63 17.70 -4.56
CA LEU A 132 -2.03 16.33 -4.22
C LEU A 132 -3.47 16.05 -4.65
N LEU A 133 -4.40 16.95 -4.30
CA LEU A 133 -5.81 16.83 -4.67
C LEU A 133 -6.01 16.95 -6.18
N LEU A 134 -5.28 17.83 -6.87
CA LEU A 134 -5.31 17.95 -8.32
C LEU A 134 -4.94 16.62 -9.01
N CYS A 135 -4.00 15.87 -8.44
CA CYS A 135 -3.53 14.61 -9.01
C CYS A 135 -4.43 13.40 -8.67
N THR A 136 -5.31 13.50 -7.67
CA THR A 136 -5.95 12.31 -7.07
C THR A 136 -7.45 12.44 -6.87
N ALA A 137 -7.99 13.65 -6.74
CA ALA A 137 -9.42 13.89 -6.60
C ALA A 137 -10.08 14.01 -7.99
N ASN A 138 -11.33 13.58 -8.10
CA ASN A 138 -12.16 13.76 -9.30
C ASN A 138 -11.49 13.25 -10.59
N VAL A 139 -10.69 12.19 -10.51
CA VAL A 139 -9.98 11.65 -11.67
C VAL A 139 -11.00 11.22 -12.72
N GLN A 140 -10.96 11.88 -13.88
CA GLN A 140 -11.78 11.55 -15.03
C GLN A 140 -11.10 10.47 -15.85
N PHE A 141 -11.88 9.49 -16.30
CA PHE A 141 -11.36 8.38 -17.08
C PHE A 141 -12.40 7.84 -18.05
N THR A 142 -11.94 7.02 -18.99
CA THR A 142 -12.80 6.29 -19.93
C THR A 142 -12.83 4.81 -19.63
N PHE A 143 -13.98 4.20 -19.91
CA PHE A 143 -14.15 2.75 -19.96
C PHE A 143 -15.23 2.44 -20.98
N ASP A 144 -14.93 1.56 -21.94
CA ASP A 144 -15.87 1.15 -23.00
C ASP A 144 -16.51 2.34 -23.76
N GLY A 145 -15.70 3.37 -24.06
CA GLY A 145 -16.15 4.58 -24.77
C GLY A 145 -16.91 5.59 -23.90
N GLU A 146 -17.28 5.23 -22.67
CA GLU A 146 -18.02 6.08 -21.74
C GLU A 146 -17.08 6.82 -20.77
N TYR A 147 -17.54 7.99 -20.29
CA TYR A 147 -16.79 8.84 -19.37
C TYR A 147 -17.23 8.64 -17.93
N PHE A 148 -16.26 8.46 -17.05
CA PHE A 148 -16.47 8.27 -15.63
C PHE A 148 -15.61 9.24 -14.82
N ARG A 149 -16.00 9.42 -13.56
CA ARG A 149 -15.25 10.20 -12.59
C ARG A 149 -15.14 9.41 -11.29
N GLN A 150 -13.92 9.20 -10.82
CA GLN A 150 -13.70 8.69 -9.47
C GLN A 150 -14.07 9.78 -8.45
N VAL A 151 -15.06 9.49 -7.61
CA VAL A 151 -15.59 10.45 -6.62
C VAL A 151 -14.89 10.34 -5.27
N ASP A 152 -14.37 9.17 -4.92
CA ASP A 152 -13.67 8.92 -3.66
C ASP A 152 -12.64 7.79 -3.79
N GLY A 153 -11.81 7.63 -2.76
CA GLY A 153 -10.66 6.77 -2.77
C GLY A 153 -9.54 7.31 -3.64
N VAL A 154 -8.53 6.46 -3.86
CA VAL A 154 -7.43 6.74 -4.79
C VAL A 154 -7.42 5.72 -5.91
N ALA A 155 -7.24 6.18 -7.15
CA ALA A 155 -7.19 5.30 -8.30
C ALA A 155 -6.06 4.27 -8.16
N MET A 156 -6.39 2.98 -8.26
CA MET A 156 -5.39 1.94 -8.45
C MET A 156 -4.72 2.18 -9.81
N GLY A 157 -3.42 2.48 -9.83
CA GLY A 157 -2.69 2.91 -11.03
C GLY A 157 -2.29 4.39 -11.02
N SER A 158 -2.76 5.18 -10.05
CA SER A 158 -2.19 6.49 -9.75
C SER A 158 -0.77 6.37 -9.19
N PRO A 159 0.20 7.17 -9.67
CA PRO A 159 1.54 7.21 -9.07
C PRO A 159 1.51 7.54 -7.57
N LEU A 160 0.58 8.39 -7.13
CA LEU A 160 0.42 8.78 -5.72
C LEU A 160 -0.39 7.77 -4.89
N GLY A 161 -1.07 6.82 -5.55
CA GLY A 161 -1.91 5.82 -4.89
C GLY A 161 -1.22 5.11 -3.74
N PRO A 162 -0.09 4.43 -3.99
CA PRO A 162 0.65 3.72 -2.95
C PRO A 162 1.03 4.61 -1.77
N LEU A 163 1.55 5.80 -2.05
CA LEU A 163 1.97 6.74 -1.02
C LEU A 163 0.81 7.16 -0.12
N LEU A 164 -0.32 7.55 -0.71
CA LEU A 164 -1.49 7.99 0.07
C LEU A 164 -2.13 6.82 0.85
N ALA A 165 -2.14 5.61 0.29
CA ALA A 165 -2.59 4.43 1.00
C ALA A 165 -1.71 4.14 2.24
N GLU A 166 -0.38 4.23 2.11
CA GLU A 166 0.54 4.07 3.24
C GLU A 166 0.35 5.17 4.29
N VAL A 167 0.24 6.43 3.87
CA VAL A 167 0.00 7.57 4.78
C VAL A 167 -1.29 7.37 5.56
N PHE A 168 -2.36 6.95 4.89
CA PHE A 168 -3.64 6.68 5.53
C PHE A 168 -3.54 5.54 6.55
N MET A 169 -2.89 4.44 6.18
CA MET A 169 -2.67 3.35 7.12
C MET A 169 -1.82 3.78 8.32
N SER A 170 -0.85 4.67 8.14
CA SER A 170 -0.08 5.22 9.26
C SER A 170 -0.87 6.19 10.13
N TYR A 171 -1.88 6.88 9.59
CA TYR A 171 -2.87 7.57 10.42
C TYR A 171 -3.61 6.56 11.32
N VAL A 172 -4.08 5.45 10.76
CA VAL A 172 -4.80 4.40 11.50
C VAL A 172 -3.92 3.78 12.58
N GLU A 173 -2.70 3.40 12.23
CA GLU A 173 -1.70 2.81 13.14
C GLU A 173 -1.35 3.76 14.29
N ASN A 174 -1.24 5.07 14.03
CA ASN A 174 -0.96 6.04 15.09
C ASN A 174 -2.10 6.12 16.11
N MET A 175 -3.36 6.00 15.66
CA MET A 175 -4.54 6.02 16.53
C MET A 175 -4.68 4.74 17.39
N THR A 176 -3.97 3.67 17.02
CA THR A 176 -3.95 2.38 17.74
C THR A 176 -2.56 2.02 18.26
N SER A 177 -1.68 3.01 18.39
CA SER A 177 -0.26 2.81 18.70
C SER A 177 -0.01 2.21 20.09
N ASP A 178 -0.94 2.42 21.03
CA ASP A 178 -0.96 1.79 22.35
C ASP A 178 -1.03 0.26 22.25
N LEU A 179 -2.03 -0.27 21.54
CA LEU A 179 -2.21 -1.72 21.38
C LEU A 179 -1.16 -2.32 20.46
N ILE A 180 -0.75 -1.60 19.41
CA ILE A 180 0.35 -2.06 18.54
C ILE A 180 1.64 -2.20 19.35
N GLY A 181 1.90 -1.28 20.30
CA GLY A 181 3.08 -1.32 21.17
C GLY A 181 3.12 -2.49 22.15
N GLU A 182 1.99 -3.14 22.42
CA GLU A 182 1.90 -4.36 23.24
C GLU A 182 2.25 -5.64 22.44
N THR A 183 2.31 -5.55 21.10
CA THR A 183 2.68 -6.70 20.26
C THR A 183 4.20 -6.92 20.25
N THR A 184 4.64 -8.16 20.02
CA THR A 184 6.06 -8.49 19.82
C THR A 184 6.55 -8.00 18.46
N LEU A 185 5.71 -8.12 17.44
CA LEU A 185 5.96 -7.59 16.10
C LEU A 185 4.64 -7.16 15.47
N TYR A 186 4.65 -5.98 14.86
CA TYR A 186 3.61 -5.50 13.96
C TYR A 186 4.28 -4.91 12.72
N ARG A 187 4.04 -5.49 11.55
CA ARG A 187 4.61 -5.02 10.28
C ARG A 187 3.58 -5.15 9.18
N ARG A 188 3.49 -4.13 8.32
CA ARG A 188 2.52 -4.07 7.23
C ARG A 188 3.21 -3.94 5.90
N TYR A 189 2.78 -4.69 4.90
CA TYR A 189 3.11 -4.45 3.52
C TYR A 189 1.83 -4.08 2.78
N MET A 190 1.66 -2.79 2.47
CA MET A 190 0.45 -2.26 1.85
C MET A 190 -0.83 -2.62 2.62
N ASP A 191 -1.62 -3.57 2.15
CA ASP A 191 -2.87 -4.09 2.72
C ASP A 191 -2.67 -5.29 3.66
N ASP A 192 -1.54 -6.00 3.59
CA ASP A 192 -1.24 -7.18 4.42
C ASP A 192 -0.50 -6.77 5.71
N ILE A 193 -0.97 -7.20 6.88
CA ILE A 193 -0.38 -6.91 8.20
C ILE A 193 -0.01 -8.20 8.91
N LEU A 194 1.25 -8.37 9.28
CA LEU A 194 1.73 -9.46 10.13
C LEU A 194 1.80 -9.01 11.59
N ILE A 195 1.26 -9.84 12.47
CA ILE A 195 1.27 -9.62 13.91
C ILE A 195 1.82 -10.85 14.63
N ILE A 196 2.78 -10.63 15.51
CA ILE A 196 3.27 -11.62 16.48
C ILE A 196 3.04 -11.03 17.87
N CYS A 197 2.33 -11.74 18.71
CA CYS A 197 2.00 -11.30 20.07
C CYS A 197 2.03 -12.47 21.05
N ASP A 198 1.99 -12.19 22.34
CA ASP A 198 1.82 -13.22 23.36
C ASP A 198 0.45 -13.92 23.22
N LYS A 199 0.36 -15.18 23.64
CA LYS A 199 -0.86 -16.00 23.49
C LYS A 199 -2.07 -15.43 24.25
N ASP A 200 -1.83 -14.65 25.29
CA ASP A 200 -2.86 -13.98 26.10
C ASP A 200 -3.22 -12.58 25.58
N PHE A 201 -2.51 -12.06 24.57
CA PHE A 201 -2.86 -10.81 23.92
C PHE A 201 -4.21 -10.93 23.18
N ASP A 202 -5.10 -9.99 23.44
CA ASP A 202 -6.40 -9.93 22.75
C ASP A 202 -6.24 -9.31 21.36
N VAL A 203 -5.95 -10.16 20.38
CA VAL A 203 -5.82 -9.75 18.98
C VAL A 203 -7.11 -9.20 18.39
N TYR A 204 -8.28 -9.64 18.88
CA TYR A 204 -9.57 -9.15 18.41
C TYR A 204 -9.83 -7.74 18.92
N ARG A 205 -9.42 -7.40 20.14
CA ARG A 205 -9.44 -6.01 20.61
C ARG A 205 -8.61 -5.07 19.73
N LEU A 206 -7.44 -5.52 19.26
CA LEU A 206 -6.65 -4.74 18.30
C LEU A 206 -7.37 -4.62 16.95
N LEU A 207 -7.91 -5.72 16.42
CA LEU A 207 -8.68 -5.72 15.18
C LEU A 207 -9.89 -4.78 15.23
N ASP A 208 -10.68 -4.85 16.30
CA ASP A 208 -11.85 -4.02 16.52
C ASP A 208 -11.48 -2.54 16.64
N LYS A 209 -10.37 -2.25 17.33
CA LYS A 209 -9.87 -0.88 17.43
C LYS A 209 -9.42 -0.33 16.08
N LEU A 210 -8.70 -1.12 15.29
CA LEU A 210 -8.27 -0.76 13.93
C LEU A 210 -9.47 -0.51 13.01
N ASN A 211 -10.44 -1.42 13.00
CA ASN A 211 -11.69 -1.28 12.25
C ASN A 211 -12.54 -0.08 12.75
N GLY A 212 -12.42 0.27 14.03
CA GLY A 212 -13.14 1.39 14.65
C GLY A 212 -12.55 2.78 14.35
N VAL A 213 -11.35 2.89 13.76
CA VAL A 213 -10.73 4.21 13.50
C VAL A 213 -11.48 4.97 12.40
N GLN A 214 -11.95 4.27 11.37
CA GLN A 214 -12.63 4.85 10.22
C GLN A 214 -13.63 3.83 9.65
N ASN A 215 -14.86 4.28 9.42
CA ASN A 215 -15.96 3.42 8.93
C ASN A 215 -15.66 2.67 7.62
N ASP A 216 -14.77 3.22 6.78
CA ASP A 216 -14.47 2.71 5.45
C ASP A 216 -13.39 1.61 5.45
N ILE A 217 -12.69 1.41 6.59
CA ILE A 217 -11.72 0.33 6.74
C ILE A 217 -12.41 -0.89 7.34
N VAL A 218 -12.27 -2.01 6.65
CA VAL A 218 -12.62 -3.33 7.18
C VAL A 218 -11.43 -4.24 6.96
N MET A 219 -10.86 -4.73 8.05
CA MET A 219 -9.77 -5.71 8.04
C MET A 219 -10.33 -7.10 8.33
N THR A 220 -9.84 -8.09 7.61
CA THR A 220 -10.08 -9.51 7.91
C THR A 220 -8.96 -10.04 8.79
N HIS A 221 -9.19 -11.20 9.42
CA HIS A 221 -8.23 -11.84 10.30
C HIS A 221 -8.01 -13.30 9.91
N GLU A 222 -6.74 -13.68 9.85
CA GLU A 222 -6.29 -15.05 9.74
C GLU A 222 -5.35 -15.34 10.92
N SER A 223 -5.60 -16.46 11.60
CA SER A 223 -4.65 -17.00 12.58
C SER A 223 -3.87 -18.14 11.94
N GLU A 224 -2.66 -18.39 12.43
CA GLU A 224 -1.92 -19.56 12.00
C GLU A 224 -2.73 -20.86 12.15
N SER A 225 -2.43 -21.82 11.29
CA SER A 225 -3.01 -23.16 11.30
C SER A 225 -1.91 -24.20 11.23
N ASN A 226 -1.97 -25.22 12.09
CA ASN A 226 -0.94 -26.26 12.20
C ASN A 226 0.48 -25.69 12.41
N GLY A 227 0.60 -24.58 13.16
CA GLY A 227 1.87 -23.90 13.41
C GLY A 227 2.48 -23.20 12.19
N GLN A 228 1.67 -22.92 11.18
CA GLN A 228 2.08 -22.23 9.96
C GLN A 228 1.17 -21.06 9.62
N LEU A 229 1.75 -19.99 9.06
CA LEU A 229 1.03 -18.83 8.55
C LEU A 229 1.67 -18.36 7.25
N ALA A 230 0.87 -18.16 6.22
CA ALA A 230 1.33 -17.55 4.98
C ALA A 230 1.28 -16.02 5.12
N PHE A 231 2.35 -15.34 4.70
CA PHE A 231 2.39 -13.88 4.66
C PHE A 231 3.21 -13.45 3.44
N LEU A 232 2.66 -12.59 2.59
CA LEU A 232 3.23 -12.25 1.28
C LEU A 232 3.53 -13.51 0.43
N ASP A 233 4.79 -13.73 0.10
CA ASP A 233 5.33 -14.84 -0.68
C ASP A 233 6.09 -15.88 0.17
N ILE A 234 5.98 -15.79 1.51
CA ILE A 234 6.62 -16.72 2.44
C ILE A 234 5.62 -17.46 3.33
N LEU A 235 5.96 -18.70 3.65
CA LEU A 235 5.30 -19.53 4.64
C LEU A 235 6.17 -19.55 5.89
N LEU A 236 5.65 -18.96 6.96
CA LEU A 236 6.23 -19.00 8.29
C LEU A 236 5.80 -20.32 8.94
N SER A 237 6.74 -21.08 9.49
CA SER A 237 6.45 -22.33 10.20
C SER A 237 7.24 -22.42 11.49
N ARG A 238 6.56 -22.80 12.57
CA ARG A 238 7.18 -23.05 13.87
C ARG A 238 8.17 -24.21 13.80
N ARG A 239 9.30 -24.04 14.49
CA ARG A 239 10.24 -25.11 14.83
C ARG A 239 10.12 -25.44 16.32
N ASP A 240 10.59 -26.62 16.70
CA ASP A 240 10.53 -27.12 18.07
C ASP A 240 11.33 -26.25 19.07
N ASP A 241 12.39 -25.59 18.59
CA ASP A 241 13.21 -24.64 19.35
C ASP A 241 12.56 -23.24 19.50
N GLY A 242 11.39 -23.03 18.90
CA GLY A 242 10.66 -21.76 18.87
C GLY A 242 11.14 -20.79 17.78
N THR A 243 12.16 -21.12 16.98
CA THR A 243 12.56 -20.30 15.84
C THR A 243 11.60 -20.45 14.66
N ILE A 244 11.64 -19.50 13.72
CA ILE A 244 10.74 -19.47 12.56
C ILE A 244 11.45 -20.02 11.32
N ARG A 245 10.98 -21.16 10.80
CA ARG A 245 11.35 -21.61 9.45
C ARG A 245 10.62 -20.74 8.43
N ARG A 246 11.36 -20.27 7.43
CA ARG A 246 10.84 -19.48 6.31
C ARG A 246 10.98 -20.31 5.04
N SER A 247 9.92 -20.42 4.26
CA SER A 247 9.93 -21.13 2.97
C SER A 247 9.06 -20.38 1.97
N VAL A 248 9.22 -20.64 0.67
CA VAL A 248 8.38 -19.99 -0.35
C VAL A 248 6.95 -20.50 -0.23
N TYR A 249 5.99 -19.59 -0.07
CA TYR A 249 4.58 -19.94 -0.12
C TYR A 249 4.09 -19.99 -1.56
N ARG A 250 3.33 -21.04 -1.89
CA ARG A 250 2.67 -21.19 -3.20
C ARG A 250 1.18 -21.37 -2.96
N LYS A 251 0.37 -20.51 -3.58
CA LYS A 251 -1.09 -20.63 -3.51
C LYS A 251 -1.53 -21.98 -4.10
N PRO A 252 -2.67 -22.56 -3.66
CA PRO A 252 -3.16 -23.85 -4.17
C PRO A 252 -3.38 -23.90 -5.68
N THR A 253 -3.60 -22.74 -6.32
CA THR A 253 -3.76 -22.62 -7.78
C THR A 253 -2.43 -22.62 -8.55
N TRP A 254 -1.29 -22.74 -7.88
CA TRP A 254 0.02 -22.78 -8.54
C TRP A 254 0.21 -24.12 -9.26
N THR A 255 0.34 -24.08 -10.59
CA THR A 255 0.48 -25.26 -11.44
C THR A 255 1.94 -25.67 -11.69
N GLY A 256 2.92 -24.89 -11.19
CA GLY A 256 4.33 -25.08 -11.52
C GLY A 256 4.70 -24.77 -12.97
N GLN A 257 3.76 -24.27 -13.77
CA GLN A 257 3.99 -23.90 -15.15
C GLN A 257 4.62 -22.52 -15.23
N TYR A 258 5.70 -22.42 -15.98
CA TYR A 258 6.36 -21.17 -16.31
C TYR A 258 6.14 -20.89 -17.80
N LEU A 259 6.10 -19.61 -18.17
CA LEU A 259 6.17 -19.22 -19.58
C LEU A 259 7.46 -19.79 -20.17
N ASN A 260 7.36 -20.45 -21.33
CA ASN A 260 8.53 -20.88 -22.06
C ASN A 260 9.40 -19.65 -22.33
N PHE A 261 10.71 -19.74 -22.09
CA PHE A 261 11.65 -18.64 -22.32
C PHE A 261 11.55 -18.04 -23.73
N HIS A 262 11.20 -18.87 -24.73
CA HIS A 262 11.03 -18.47 -26.12
C HIS A 262 9.59 -18.07 -26.49
N SER A 263 8.65 -18.07 -25.55
CA SER A 263 7.27 -17.64 -25.82
C SER A 263 7.21 -16.15 -26.12
N PHE A 264 6.42 -15.78 -27.13
CA PHE A 264 6.20 -14.38 -27.49
C PHE A 264 5.36 -13.69 -26.41
N VAL A 265 6.00 -12.82 -25.63
CA VAL A 265 5.31 -11.86 -24.76
C VAL A 265 5.29 -10.53 -25.50
N HIS A 266 4.11 -9.96 -25.74
CA HIS A 266 3.99 -8.64 -26.36
C HIS A 266 4.80 -7.63 -25.52
N CYS A 267 5.82 -7.02 -26.13
CA CYS A 267 6.85 -6.19 -25.50
C CYS A 267 6.37 -4.81 -25.00
N ASN A 268 5.13 -4.71 -24.50
CA ASN A 268 4.60 -3.49 -23.89
C ASN A 268 4.95 -3.35 -22.40
N THR A 269 5.49 -4.39 -21.76
CA THR A 269 6.18 -4.26 -20.46
C THR A 269 7.63 -3.87 -20.71
N ARG A 270 7.90 -2.56 -20.74
CA ARG A 270 9.26 -2.04 -20.54
C ARG A 270 9.51 -2.05 -19.03
N GLU A 271 10.59 -2.70 -18.63
CA GLU A 271 11.14 -2.63 -17.27
C GLU A 271 11.53 -1.17 -16.95
N VAL A 272 11.54 -0.85 -15.66
CA VAL A 272 11.66 0.50 -15.07
C VAL A 272 12.89 1.26 -15.55
#